data_AF-W9H9I6-F1
#
_entry.id   AF-W9H9I6-F1
#
_cell.length_a   1.000
_cell.length_b   1.000
_cell.length_c   1.000
_cell.angle_alpha   90.00
_cell.angle_beta   90.00
_cell.angle_gamma   90.00
#
_symmetry.space_group_name_H-M   'P 1'
#
loop_
_entity.id
_entity.type
_entity.pdbx_description
1 polymer ?
#
loop_
_entity_poly.entity_id
_entity_poly.type
_entity_poly.pdbx_seq_one_letter_code
_entity_poly.pdbx_strand_id
1 'polypeptide(L)'
;MAAPVLRAIPSGPRLNDFSAYLSRNHCLENLQFIQDASRYRDCYTEIVGANQSPWVSVMCDYDYLRALWEDILENYILPNGHREVNLPSEVRDRLLGFCSSDLLPHPSELDGAVKIVHELIEDSILPGFLNSRMSPKQPGDGVRGSLKRIGCSLRRKISTAFRIPIF
;
A
#
# COMPACT_ATOMS: atom_id res chain seq x y z
N MET A 1 -15.40 -18.89 5.12
CA MET A 1 -14.24 -19.04 6.03
C MET A 1 -13.12 -18.19 5.46
N ALA A 2 -12.96 -16.94 5.92
CA ALA A 2 -11.94 -16.01 5.45
C ALA A 2 -10.68 -16.16 6.33
N ALA A 3 -9.59 -16.59 5.72
CA ALA A 3 -8.32 -16.90 6.36
C ALA A 3 -7.61 -15.64 6.91
N PRO A 4 -6.72 -15.79 7.91
CA PRO A 4 -6.23 -14.71 8.78
C PRO A 4 -5.10 -13.92 8.10
N VAL A 5 -5.44 -13.05 7.16
CA VAL A 5 -4.45 -12.15 6.50
C VAL A 5 -4.32 -10.80 7.21
N LEU A 6 -5.18 -10.50 8.19
CA LEU A 6 -5.24 -9.18 8.85
C LEU A 6 -4.26 -8.99 10.03
N ARG A 7 -3.25 -9.86 10.23
CA ARG A 7 -2.53 -9.89 11.52
C ARG A 7 -1.25 -9.05 11.61
N ALA A 8 -0.81 -8.39 10.56
CA ALA A 8 0.52 -7.78 10.57
C ALA A 8 0.60 -6.26 10.78
N ILE A 9 -0.48 -5.52 10.52
CA ILE A 9 -0.47 -4.09 10.81
C ILE A 9 -0.73 -3.93 12.32
N PRO A 10 0.14 -3.23 13.07
CA PRO A 10 -0.09 -2.96 14.49
C PRO A 10 -1.48 -2.35 14.68
N SER A 11 -2.12 -2.52 15.83
CA SER A 11 -3.39 -1.85 16.15
C SER A 11 -3.25 -0.95 17.37
N GLY A 12 -4.13 0.06 17.47
CA GLY A 12 -4.18 0.98 18.60
C GLY A 12 -2.97 1.95 18.67
N PRO A 13 -2.48 2.35 19.85
CA PRO A 13 -1.40 3.34 19.99
C PRO A 13 -0.12 3.01 19.22
N ARG A 14 0.14 1.73 18.93
CA ARG A 14 1.28 1.27 18.14
C ARG A 14 1.18 1.62 16.65
N LEU A 15 -0.03 1.88 16.14
CA LEU A 15 -0.25 2.40 14.79
C LEU A 15 0.37 3.77 14.60
N ASN A 16 0.20 4.68 15.57
CA ASN A 16 0.65 6.05 15.38
C ASN A 16 2.18 6.12 15.23
N ASP A 17 2.90 5.37 16.06
CA ASP A 17 4.34 5.24 15.93
C ASP A 17 4.77 4.53 14.65
N PHE A 18 3.99 3.53 14.19
CA PHE A 18 4.26 2.81 12.95
C PHE A 18 4.05 3.72 11.74
N SER A 19 2.93 4.46 11.68
CA SER A 19 2.67 5.48 10.68
C SER A 19 3.76 6.56 10.66
N ALA A 20 4.21 7.01 11.83
CA ALA A 20 5.33 7.95 11.92
C ALA A 20 6.65 7.35 11.41
N TYR A 21 6.90 6.06 11.65
CA TYR A 21 8.04 5.35 11.06
C TYR A 21 7.92 5.25 9.54
N LEU A 22 6.77 4.85 9.02
CA LEU A 22 6.53 4.75 7.58
C LEU A 22 6.72 6.09 6.87
N SER A 23 6.19 7.17 7.46
CA SER A 23 6.33 8.53 6.94
C SER A 23 7.81 8.93 6.79
N ARG A 24 8.63 8.65 7.80
CA ARG A 24 10.08 8.94 7.76
C ARG A 24 10.86 8.10 6.75
N ASN A 25 10.38 6.90 6.43
CA ASN A 25 11.03 6.00 5.49
C ASN A 25 10.41 6.06 4.09
N HIS A 26 9.51 7.02 3.83
CA HIS A 26 8.78 7.14 2.56
C HIS A 26 8.10 5.83 2.15
N CYS A 27 7.43 5.18 3.11
CA CYS A 27 6.70 3.93 2.92
C CYS A 27 5.22 4.05 3.36
N LEU A 28 4.75 5.27 3.65
CA LEU A 28 3.42 5.53 4.21
C LEU A 28 2.30 5.18 3.22
N GLU A 29 2.57 5.33 1.93
CA GLU A 29 1.67 5.03 0.83
C GLU A 29 1.18 3.57 0.87
N ASN A 30 2.00 2.61 1.30
CA ASN A 30 1.62 1.21 1.45
C ASN A 30 0.51 1.01 2.50
N LEU A 31 0.59 1.73 3.62
CA LEU A 31 -0.43 1.67 4.66
C LEU A 31 -1.71 2.39 4.23
N GLN A 32 -1.57 3.56 3.59
CA GLN A 32 -2.71 4.34 3.10
C GLN A 32 -3.49 3.58 2.03
N PHE A 33 -2.79 2.93 1.08
CA PHE A 33 -3.41 2.10 0.07
C PHE A 33 -4.31 1.00 0.68
N ILE A 34 -3.82 0.30 1.72
CA ILE A 34 -4.61 -0.73 2.40
C ILE A 34 -5.85 -0.13 3.09
N GLN A 35 -5.70 1.04 3.72
CA GLN A 35 -6.81 1.72 4.38
C GLN A 35 -7.87 2.20 3.39
N ASP A 36 -7.45 2.81 2.28
CA ASP A 36 -8.36 3.31 1.26
C ASP A 36 -9.03 2.16 0.50
N ALA A 37 -8.33 1.05 0.24
CA ALA A 37 -8.92 -0.16 -0.31
C ALA A 37 -9.97 -0.80 0.63
N SER A 38 -9.73 -0.78 1.94
CA SER A 38 -10.73 -1.21 2.94
C SER A 38 -11.94 -0.29 2.94
N ARG A 39 -11.71 1.04 2.95
CA ARG A 39 -12.77 2.04 2.91
C ARG A 39 -13.64 1.90 1.66
N TYR A 40 -13.02 1.68 0.51
CA TYR A 40 -13.73 1.40 -0.74
C TYR A 40 -14.64 0.17 -0.61
N ARG A 41 -14.16 -0.93 -0.04
CA ARG A 41 -14.96 -2.14 0.20
C ARG A 41 -16.14 -1.89 1.13
N ASP A 42 -15.92 -1.17 2.22
CA ASP A 42 -16.94 -0.87 3.21
C ASP A 42 -18.04 -0.02 2.56
N CYS A 43 -17.67 1.07 1.88
CA CYS A 43 -18.61 1.93 1.15
C CYS A 43 -19.32 1.17 0.02
N TYR A 44 -18.64 0.32 -0.74
CA TYR A 44 -19.25 -0.51 -1.79
C TYR A 44 -20.33 -1.43 -1.20
N THR A 45 -20.03 -2.07 -0.06
CA THR A 45 -20.97 -2.98 0.61
C THR A 45 -22.17 -2.23 1.15
N GLU A 46 -21.97 -1.04 1.72
CA GLU A 46 -23.06 -0.19 2.17
C GLU A 46 -23.96 0.26 1.01
N ILE A 47 -23.39 0.75 -0.09
CA ILE A 47 -24.15 1.33 -1.20
C ILE A 47 -24.84 0.26 -2.05
N VAL A 48 -24.12 -0.81 -2.40
CA VAL A 48 -24.63 -1.87 -3.27
C VAL A 48 -25.41 -2.92 -2.48
N GLY A 49 -25.11 -3.09 -1.18
CA GLY A 49 -25.80 -4.02 -0.28
C GLY A 49 -27.00 -3.42 0.46
N ALA A 50 -27.09 -2.09 0.63
CA ALA A 50 -28.27 -1.47 1.24
C ALA A 50 -29.42 -1.39 0.23
N ASN A 51 -30.44 -2.21 0.45
CA ASN A 51 -31.62 -2.27 -0.42
C ASN A 51 -32.55 -1.04 -0.34
N GLN A 52 -32.26 0.02 0.44
CA GLN A 52 -33.23 1.09 0.71
C GLN A 52 -32.56 2.43 1.06
N SER A 53 -32.40 3.32 0.08
CA SER A 53 -32.15 4.75 0.30
C SER A 53 -32.81 5.58 -0.82
N PRO A 54 -33.27 6.83 -0.57
CA PRO A 54 -33.81 7.70 -1.61
C PRO A 54 -32.82 7.86 -2.77
N TRP A 55 -33.31 7.81 -4.02
CA TRP A 55 -32.51 7.79 -5.25
C TRP A 55 -31.39 8.87 -5.30
N VAL A 56 -31.66 10.06 -4.78
CA VAL A 56 -30.68 11.18 -4.70
C VAL A 56 -29.54 10.89 -3.72
N SER A 57 -29.80 10.25 -2.58
CA SER A 57 -28.74 9.83 -1.64
C SER A 57 -27.87 8.78 -2.28
N VAL A 58 -28.48 7.76 -2.92
CA VAL A 58 -27.77 6.68 -3.60
C VAL A 58 -26.84 7.22 -4.70
N MET A 59 -27.26 8.24 -5.46
CA MET A 59 -26.40 8.89 -6.46
C MET A 59 -25.19 9.58 -5.84
N CYS A 60 -25.39 10.41 -4.82
CA CYS A 60 -24.29 11.08 -4.13
C CYS A 60 -23.31 10.08 -3.49
N ASP A 61 -23.83 9.00 -2.92
CA ASP A 61 -23.02 7.93 -2.33
C ASP A 61 -22.22 7.19 -3.43
N TYR A 62 -22.82 6.96 -4.60
CA TYR A 62 -22.16 6.34 -5.75
C TYR A 62 -21.07 7.23 -6.37
N ASP A 63 -21.30 8.53 -6.48
CA ASP A 63 -20.29 9.50 -6.96
C ASP A 63 -19.08 9.52 -6.01
N TYR A 64 -19.34 9.49 -4.70
CA TYR A 64 -18.28 9.38 -3.70
C TYR A 64 -17.53 8.04 -3.80
N LEU A 65 -18.23 6.92 -4.01
CA LEU A 65 -17.60 5.62 -4.21
C LEU A 65 -16.74 5.59 -5.48
N ARG A 66 -17.17 6.26 -6.55
CA ARG A 66 -16.38 6.43 -7.77
C ARG A 66 -15.12 7.25 -7.51
N ALA A 67 -15.24 8.39 -6.82
CA ALA A 67 -14.10 9.21 -6.46
C ALA A 67 -13.06 8.43 -5.63
N LEU A 68 -13.50 7.56 -4.71
CA LEU A 68 -12.58 6.67 -3.99
C LEU A 68 -11.84 5.70 -4.91
N TRP A 69 -12.54 5.09 -5.87
CA TRP A 69 -11.91 4.19 -6.85
C TRP A 69 -10.87 4.91 -7.71
N GLU A 70 -11.23 6.07 -8.23
CA GLU A 70 -10.35 6.90 -9.06
C GLU A 70 -9.13 7.36 -8.25
N ASP A 71 -9.31 7.84 -7.02
CA ASP A 71 -8.21 8.24 -6.14
C ASP A 71 -7.27 7.06 -5.83
N ILE A 72 -7.80 5.84 -5.67
CA ILE A 72 -6.98 4.65 -5.50
C ILE A 72 -6.10 4.41 -6.73
N LEU A 73 -6.69 4.47 -7.92
CA LEU A 73 -5.96 4.23 -9.17
C LEU A 73 -4.91 5.31 -9.43
N GLU A 74 -5.28 6.58 -9.32
CA GLU A 74 -4.42 7.71 -9.64
C GLU A 74 -3.23 7.84 -8.68
N ASN A 75 -3.45 7.64 -7.38
CA ASN A 75 -2.38 7.82 -6.39
C ASN A 75 -1.48 6.60 -6.27
N TYR A 76 -2.06 5.39 -6.27
CA TYR A 76 -1.33 4.18 -5.87
C TYR A 76 -1.00 3.24 -7.01
N ILE A 77 -1.78 3.26 -8.10
CA ILE A 77 -1.65 2.27 -9.19
C ILE A 77 -1.03 2.89 -10.44
N LEU A 78 -1.28 4.17 -10.72
CA LEU A 78 -0.75 4.85 -11.91
C LEU A 78 0.79 4.84 -11.89
N PRO A 79 1.44 4.40 -12.99
CA PRO A 79 2.89 4.29 -13.01
C PRO A 79 3.55 5.66 -12.91
N ASN A 80 4.66 5.72 -12.19
CA ASN A 80 5.41 6.92 -11.87
C ASN A 80 4.65 7.91 -10.97
N GLY A 81 3.59 7.45 -10.30
CA GLY A 81 2.91 8.22 -9.26
C GLY A 81 3.79 8.42 -8.03
N HIS A 82 3.68 9.56 -7.36
CA HIS A 82 4.45 9.84 -6.14
C HIS A 82 4.09 8.90 -4.99
N ARG A 83 2.90 8.28 -5.03
CA ARG A 83 2.42 7.30 -4.03
C ARG A 83 2.26 5.90 -4.63
N GLU A 84 2.85 5.64 -5.80
CA GLU A 84 2.76 4.34 -6.47
C GLU A 84 3.25 3.23 -5.52
N VAL A 85 2.39 2.24 -5.29
CA VAL A 85 2.76 1.06 -4.51
C VAL A 85 3.49 0.06 -5.39
N ASN A 86 4.44 -0.66 -4.80
CA ASN A 86 5.28 -1.60 -5.52
C ASN A 86 4.51 -2.88 -5.91
N LEU A 87 3.86 -2.85 -7.07
CA LEU A 87 3.09 -3.96 -7.63
C LEU A 87 3.75 -4.51 -8.92
N PRO A 88 3.61 -5.82 -9.20
CA PRO A 88 3.92 -6.38 -10.50
C PRO A 88 3.12 -5.71 -11.61
N SER A 89 3.73 -5.54 -12.78
CA SER A 89 3.09 -4.89 -13.94
C SER A 89 1.76 -5.53 -14.30
N GLU A 90 1.64 -6.85 -14.24
CA GLU A 90 0.44 -7.57 -14.62
C GLU A 90 -0.75 -7.24 -13.70
N VAL A 91 -0.51 -7.03 -12.40
CA VAL A 91 -1.54 -6.66 -11.43
C VAL A 91 -1.96 -5.21 -11.64
N ARG A 92 -0.98 -4.32 -11.86
CA ARG A 92 -1.23 -2.90 -12.16
C ARG A 92 -2.04 -2.73 -13.43
N ASP A 93 -1.62 -3.35 -14.53
CA ASP A 93 -2.27 -3.20 -15.84
C ASP A 93 -3.71 -3.74 -15.80
N ARG A 94 -3.94 -4.83 -15.05
CA ARG A 94 -5.28 -5.36 -14.80
C ARG A 94 -6.18 -4.35 -14.07
N LEU A 95 -5.65 -3.66 -13.05
CA LEU A 95 -6.40 -2.64 -12.31
C LEU A 95 -6.67 -1.39 -13.16
N LEU A 96 -5.69 -0.94 -13.95
CA LEU A 96 -5.86 0.18 -14.88
C LEU A 96 -6.86 -0.13 -16.00
N GLY A 97 -7.08 -1.40 -16.32
CA GLY A 97 -8.14 -1.82 -17.25
C GLY A 97 -9.56 -1.38 -16.83
N PHE A 98 -9.77 -1.06 -15.55
CA PHE A 98 -11.05 -0.55 -15.05
C PHE A 98 -11.21 0.97 -15.15
N CYS A 99 -10.16 1.72 -15.52
CA CYS A 99 -10.26 3.18 -15.67
C CYS A 99 -11.34 3.62 -16.68
N SER A 100 -11.65 2.79 -17.67
CA SER A 100 -12.65 3.08 -18.70
C SER A 100 -13.99 2.38 -18.46
N SER A 101 -14.20 1.77 -17.29
CA SER A 101 -15.43 1.05 -16.97
C SER A 101 -16.52 2.02 -16.48
N ASP A 102 -17.69 1.98 -17.09
CA ASP A 102 -18.86 2.75 -16.63
C ASP A 102 -19.39 2.25 -15.28
N LEU A 103 -19.12 0.99 -14.95
CA LEU A 103 -19.52 0.34 -13.71
C LEU A 103 -18.35 0.24 -12.74
N LEU A 104 -18.61 0.52 -11.45
CA LEU A 104 -17.61 0.39 -10.41
C LEU A 104 -17.28 -1.10 -10.15
N PRO A 105 -15.99 -1.47 -10.18
CA PRO A 105 -15.59 -2.86 -10.01
C PRO A 105 -15.88 -3.36 -8.60
N HIS A 106 -16.08 -4.67 -8.46
CA HIS A 106 -16.26 -5.28 -7.15
C HIS A 106 -14.96 -5.12 -6.31
N PRO A 107 -15.02 -4.86 -5.00
CA PRO A 107 -13.83 -4.63 -4.17
C PRO A 107 -12.84 -5.80 -4.12
N SER A 108 -13.27 -7.02 -4.48
CA SER A 108 -12.37 -8.18 -4.63
C SER A 108 -11.31 -7.99 -5.70
N GLU A 109 -11.51 -7.07 -6.65
CA GLU A 109 -10.53 -6.75 -7.67
C GLU A 109 -9.22 -6.21 -7.08
N LEU A 110 -9.28 -5.60 -5.89
CA LEU A 110 -8.11 -5.10 -5.15
C LEU A 110 -7.43 -6.16 -4.28
N ASP A 111 -8.03 -7.34 -4.07
CA ASP A 111 -7.54 -8.36 -3.11
C ASP A 111 -6.09 -8.78 -3.39
N GLY A 112 -5.76 -8.99 -4.66
CA GLY A 112 -4.42 -9.37 -5.08
C GLY A 112 -3.39 -8.28 -4.75
N ALA A 113 -3.71 -7.02 -5.05
CA ALA A 113 -2.82 -5.89 -4.78
C ALA A 113 -2.67 -5.65 -3.27
N VAL A 114 -3.77 -5.66 -2.52
CA VAL A 114 -3.77 -5.53 -1.06
C VAL A 114 -2.89 -6.61 -0.42
N LYS A 115 -3.01 -7.86 -0.87
CA LYS A 115 -2.19 -8.96 -0.38
C LYS A 115 -0.69 -8.73 -0.64
N ILE A 116 -0.32 -8.30 -1.85
CA ILE A 116 1.09 -8.02 -2.19
C ILE A 116 1.66 -6.91 -1.30
N VAL A 117 0.90 -5.84 -1.06
CA VAL A 117 1.33 -4.73 -0.21
C VAL A 117 1.43 -5.15 1.27
N HIS A 118 0.53 -6.01 1.74
CA HIS A 118 0.66 -6.63 3.07
C HIS A 118 1.95 -7.44 3.19
N GLU A 119 2.24 -8.32 2.22
CA GLU A 119 3.48 -9.10 2.19
C GLU A 119 4.73 -8.19 2.15
N LEU A 120 4.70 -7.09 1.38
CA LEU A 120 5.78 -6.10 1.36
C LEU A 120 6.00 -5.47 2.75
N ILE A 121 4.91 -5.08 3.43
CA ILE A 121 4.99 -4.52 4.78
C ILE A 121 5.59 -5.55 5.74
N GLU A 122 5.14 -6.80 5.69
CA GLU A 122 5.58 -7.88 6.56
C GLU A 122 7.06 -8.24 6.36
N ASP A 123 7.47 -8.46 5.12
CA ASP A 123 8.79 -9.01 4.80
C ASP A 123 9.89 -7.95 4.80
N SER A 124 9.56 -6.70 4.45
CA SER A 124 10.57 -5.66 4.20
C SER A 124 10.51 -4.49 5.20
N ILE A 125 9.32 -4.06 5.62
CA ILE A 125 9.17 -2.82 6.39
C ILE A 125 9.12 -3.11 7.90
N LEU A 126 8.34 -4.11 8.31
CA LEU A 126 8.09 -4.44 9.71
C LEU A 126 9.37 -4.82 10.47
N PRO A 127 10.33 -5.61 9.91
CA PRO A 127 11.59 -5.90 10.60
C PRO A 127 12.42 -4.64 10.84
N GLY A 128 12.43 -3.69 9.89
CA GLY A 128 13.10 -2.41 10.02
C GLY A 128 12.53 -1.56 11.15
N PHE A 129 11.20 -1.53 11.26
CA PHE A 129 10.50 -0.85 12.36
C PHE A 129 10.87 -1.46 13.73
N LEU A 130 10.84 -2.79 13.86
CA LEU A 130 11.17 -3.47 15.11
C LEU A 130 12.61 -3.20 15.53
N ASN A 131 13.55 -3.28 14.59
CA ASN A 131 14.96 -2.96 14.85
C ASN A 131 15.16 -1.50 15.28
N SER A 132 14.42 -0.55 14.70
CA SER A 132 14.53 0.86 15.06
C SER A 132 14.12 1.17 16.50
N ARG A 133 13.28 0.32 17.10
CA ARG A 133 12.89 0.41 18.52
C ARG A 133 13.85 -0.33 19.45
N MET A 134 14.54 -1.36 18.95
CA MET A 134 15.50 -2.14 19.72
C MET A 134 16.88 -1.50 19.82
N SER A 135 17.25 -0.58 18.92
CA SER A 135 18.46 0.22 19.07
C SER A 135 18.26 1.28 20.15
N PRO A 136 18.89 1.18 21.33
CA PRO A 136 18.96 2.31 22.23
C PRO A 136 19.88 3.33 21.55
N LYS A 137 19.41 4.56 21.35
CA LYS A 137 20.33 5.69 21.14
C LYS A 137 21.32 5.65 22.32
N GLN A 138 22.55 5.22 22.08
CA GLN A 138 23.63 5.37 23.06
C GLN A 138 23.84 6.88 23.27
N PRO A 139 23.65 7.42 24.48
CA PRO A 139 24.17 8.73 24.82
C PRO A 139 25.56 8.51 25.44
N GLY A 140 26.62 8.96 24.76
CA GLY A 140 27.95 8.88 25.36
C GLY A 140 29.07 9.19 24.39
N ASP A 141 29.50 10.44 24.44
CA ASP A 141 30.88 10.93 24.51
C ASP A 141 32.00 10.33 23.65
N GLY A 142 32.90 11.23 23.24
CA GLY A 142 33.96 10.95 22.28
C GLY A 142 34.94 9.86 22.72
N VAL A 143 35.48 9.13 21.73
CA VAL A 143 36.92 8.91 21.53
C VAL A 143 37.12 8.12 20.22
N ARG A 144 37.85 8.77 19.31
CA ARG A 144 38.70 8.27 18.23
C ARG A 144 38.98 6.76 18.24
N GLY A 145 38.61 6.05 17.16
CA GLY A 145 39.22 4.76 16.82
C GLY A 145 38.44 3.88 15.83
N SER A 146 39.07 3.60 14.69
CA SER A 146 38.84 2.44 13.79
C SER A 146 37.60 2.43 12.88
N LEU A 147 37.86 2.85 11.65
CA LEU A 147 37.05 2.62 10.46
C LEU A 147 37.03 1.11 10.13
N LYS A 148 35.92 0.42 10.44
CA LYS A 148 35.56 -0.84 9.77
C LYS A 148 34.22 -0.66 9.07
N ARG A 149 34.32 -0.21 7.81
CA ARG A 149 33.27 -0.28 6.79
C ARG A 149 32.92 -1.75 6.58
N ILE A 150 31.84 -2.23 7.19
CA ILE A 150 31.20 -3.47 6.75
C ILE A 150 30.21 -3.06 5.67
N GLY A 151 30.65 -3.18 4.41
CA GLY A 151 29.78 -2.99 3.26
C GLY A 151 28.84 -4.17 3.14
N CYS A 152 27.56 -3.97 3.46
CA CYS A 152 26.51 -4.91 3.07
C CYS A 152 26.15 -4.66 1.61
N SER A 153 26.93 -5.28 0.72
CA SER A 153 26.55 -5.48 -0.67
C SER A 153 25.49 -6.57 -0.71
N LEU A 154 24.21 -6.20 -0.83
CA LEU A 154 23.21 -7.08 -1.41
C LEU A 154 22.78 -6.49 -2.76
N ARG A 155 23.59 -6.77 -3.79
CA ARG A 155 23.08 -6.82 -5.17
C ARG A 155 22.02 -7.92 -5.22
N ARG A 156 20.75 -7.56 -5.18
CA ARG A 156 19.72 -8.42 -5.78
C ARG A 156 19.78 -8.18 -7.29
N LYS A 157 20.07 -9.25 -8.03
CA LYS A 157 20.02 -9.29 -9.49
C LYS A 157 18.61 -8.89 -9.91
N ILE A 158 18.45 -7.68 -10.42
CA ILE A 158 17.31 -7.34 -11.28
C ILE A 158 17.54 -8.14 -12.55
N SER A 159 16.72 -9.18 -12.74
CA SER A 159 16.72 -9.97 -13.97
C SER A 159 16.23 -9.07 -15.09
N THR A 160 17.15 -8.76 -16.00
CA THR A 160 16.90 -8.06 -17.25
C THR A 160 15.98 -8.89 -18.15
N ALA A 161 14.81 -8.35 -18.49
CA ALA A 161 14.18 -8.57 -19.80
C ALA A 161 13.03 -7.58 -20.00
N PHE A 162 13.32 -6.38 -20.52
CA PHE A 162 12.42 -5.77 -21.50
C PHE A 162 13.24 -4.83 -22.38
N ARG A 163 13.61 -5.36 -23.55
CA ARG A 163 14.33 -4.68 -24.61
C ARG A 163 13.28 -3.93 -25.42
N ILE A 164 13.29 -2.60 -25.36
CA ILE A 164 12.49 -1.73 -26.21
C ILE A 164 13.08 -1.78 -27.63
N PRO A 165 12.30 -2.06 -28.69
CA PRO A 165 12.66 -1.63 -30.03
C PRO A 165 12.01 -0.27 -30.30
N ILE A 166 12.88 0.69 -30.56
CA ILE A 166 12.59 1.94 -31.27
C ILE A 166 12.37 1.59 -32.74
N PHE A 167 11.20 1.93 -33.28
CA PHE A 167 10.99 2.33 -34.67
C PHE A 167 9.92 3.42 -34.70
#